data_AF-A0A956UTU7-F1
#
_entry.id   AF-A0A956UTU7-F1
#
_cell.length_a   1.000
_cell.length_b   1.000
_cell.length_c   1.000
_cell.angle_alpha   90.00
_cell.angle_beta   90.00
_cell.angle_gamma   90.00
#
_symmetry.space_group_name_H-M   'P 1'
#
loop_
_entity.id
_entity.type
_entity.pdbx_description
1 polymer ?
#
loop_
_entity_poly.entity_id
_entity_poly.type
_entity_poly.pdbx_seq_one_letter_code
_entity_poly.pdbx_strand_id
1 'polypeptide(L)'
;MADFPVWIRATHWINVLFIGFLIRAGVQILAAYPRLYLNDHCTPDTEWLKLTRRKIPSSGPWTALQQEEEVTGWLAQPGGNNLGLGRHWHFFGAAFWILNGVTYLGLLFTTGQWRRLVPTSWSIFPDAWHTLVTYLTLGKPPASAFHPFDPLQQLSVNRRGDAGLDRQGDAGLQKVSGGVARQGMATSI
;
A
#
# COMPACT_ATOMS: atom_id res chain seq x y z
N MET A 1 -4.01 13.45 20.74
CA MET A 1 -4.00 12.39 19.71
C MET A 1 -4.48 13.03 18.42
N ALA A 2 -3.62 13.17 17.40
CA ALA A 2 -4.01 13.79 16.14
C ALA A 2 -4.77 12.76 15.29
N ASP A 3 -6.08 12.68 15.46
CA ASP A 3 -6.92 11.76 14.69
C ASP A 3 -6.91 12.10 13.19
N PHE A 4 -6.95 11.07 12.36
CA PHE A 4 -7.09 11.25 10.92
C PHE A 4 -8.50 11.77 10.58
N PRO A 5 -8.61 12.74 9.65
CA PRO A 5 -9.90 13.18 9.13
C PRO A 5 -10.77 11.99 8.74
N VAL A 6 -12.06 12.07 9.07
CA VAL A 6 -13.03 10.99 8.80
C VAL A 6 -13.05 10.61 7.33
N TRP A 7 -12.93 11.59 6.42
CA TRP A 7 -12.92 11.35 4.98
C TRP A 7 -11.73 10.49 4.53
N ILE A 8 -10.53 10.66 5.13
CA ILE A 8 -9.36 9.83 4.80
C ILE A 8 -9.65 8.37 5.17
N ARG A 9 -10.18 8.15 6.38
CA ARG A 9 -10.55 6.80 6.85
C ARG A 9 -11.64 6.18 5.97
N ALA A 10 -12.65 6.95 5.59
CA ALA A 10 -13.72 6.50 4.72
C ALA A 10 -13.17 6.08 3.33
N THR A 11 -12.39 6.95 2.68
CA THR A 11 -11.79 6.64 1.37
C THR A 11 -10.87 5.42 1.40
N HIS A 12 -10.20 5.17 2.54
CA HIS A 12 -9.38 3.99 2.74
C HIS A 12 -10.21 2.70 2.77
N TRP A 13 -11.28 2.65 3.57
CA TRP A 13 -12.17 1.48 3.60
C TRP A 13 -12.88 1.24 2.28
N ILE A 14 -13.25 2.32 1.58
CA ILE A 14 -13.79 2.26 0.21
C ILE A 14 -12.75 1.65 -0.74
N ASN A 15 -11.48 2.03 -0.65
CA ASN A 15 -10.41 1.41 -1.43
C ASN A 15 -10.27 -0.08 -1.14
N VAL A 16 -10.27 -0.49 0.14
CA VAL A 16 -10.20 -1.91 0.52
C VAL A 16 -11.35 -2.71 -0.12
N LEU A 17 -12.57 -2.16 -0.06
CA LEU A 17 -13.74 -2.77 -0.68
C LEU A 17 -13.58 -2.92 -2.20
N PHE A 18 -13.24 -1.84 -2.91
CA PHE A 18 -13.15 -1.87 -4.37
C PHE A 18 -11.93 -2.64 -4.90
N ILE A 19 -10.79 -2.58 -4.22
CA ILE A 19 -9.62 -3.40 -4.57
C ILE A 19 -9.95 -4.88 -4.39
N GLY A 20 -10.56 -5.26 -3.27
CA GLY A 20 -11.01 -6.65 -3.06
C GLY A 20 -11.99 -7.11 -4.13
N PHE A 21 -12.92 -6.23 -4.52
CA PHE A 21 -13.87 -6.48 -5.60
C PHE A 21 -13.18 -6.64 -6.97
N LEU A 22 -12.23 -5.76 -7.30
CA LEU A 22 -11.45 -5.78 -8.55
C LEU A 22 -10.57 -7.03 -8.66
N ILE A 23 -9.95 -7.46 -7.55
CA ILE A 23 -9.17 -8.70 -7.49
C ILE A 23 -10.06 -9.90 -7.82
N ARG A 24 -11.24 -10.00 -7.20
CA ARG A 24 -12.19 -11.10 -7.47
C ARG A 24 -12.68 -11.12 -8.91
N ALA A 25 -12.95 -9.94 -9.49
CA ALA A 25 -13.30 -9.81 -10.90
C ALA A 25 -12.12 -10.18 -11.82
N GLY A 26 -10.90 -9.73 -11.47
CA GLY A 26 -9.68 -10.02 -12.21
C GLY A 26 -9.37 -11.52 -12.25
N VAL A 27 -9.58 -12.24 -11.14
CA VAL A 27 -9.42 -13.70 -11.11
C VAL A 27 -10.40 -14.40 -12.07
N GLN A 28 -11.66 -13.95 -12.16
CA GLN A 28 -12.62 -14.52 -13.13
C GLN A 28 -12.20 -14.26 -14.58
N ILE A 29 -11.69 -13.06 -14.87
CA ILE A 29 -11.19 -12.73 -16.21
C ILE A 29 -9.97 -13.60 -16.56
N LEU A 30 -9.04 -13.76 -15.61
CA LEU A 30 -7.87 -14.63 -15.78
C LEU A 30 -8.27 -16.11 -15.93
N ALA A 31 -9.29 -16.57 -15.20
CA ALA A 31 -9.77 -17.94 -15.27
C ALA A 31 -10.43 -18.27 -16.61
N ALA A 32 -10.94 -17.28 -17.34
CA ALA A 32 -11.47 -17.49 -18.67
C ALA A 32 -10.38 -17.87 -19.70
N TYR A 33 -9.18 -17.33 -19.54
CA TYR A 33 -8.03 -17.75 -20.35
C TYR A 33 -6.74 -17.70 -19.52
N PRO A 34 -6.46 -18.76 -18.73
CA PRO A 34 -5.42 -18.78 -17.70
C PRO A 34 -4.02 -19.04 -18.29
N ARG A 35 -3.69 -18.32 -19.36
CA ARG A 35 -2.43 -18.37 -20.10
C ARG A 35 -2.02 -16.96 -20.48
N LEU A 36 -0.80 -16.57 -20.12
CA LEU A 36 -0.25 -15.25 -20.42
C LEU A 36 0.90 -15.39 -21.42
N TYR A 37 0.86 -14.56 -22.46
CA TYR A 37 1.83 -14.55 -23.54
C TYR A 37 2.56 -13.21 -23.55
N LEU A 38 3.84 -13.23 -23.92
CA LEU A 38 4.63 -12.02 -24.19
C LEU A 38 4.77 -11.77 -25.70
N ASN A 39 4.10 -12.57 -26.52
CA ASN A 39 4.08 -12.45 -27.97
C ASN A 39 2.66 -12.14 -28.46
N ASP A 40 2.57 -11.46 -29.60
CA ASP A 40 1.28 -11.06 -30.18
C ASP A 40 0.53 -12.23 -30.82
N HIS A 41 1.25 -13.30 -31.15
CA HIS A 41 0.71 -14.42 -31.91
C HIS A 41 0.04 -15.47 -31.02
N CYS A 42 0.18 -15.36 -29.69
CA CYS A 42 -0.41 -16.24 -28.67
C CYS A 42 -0.26 -17.74 -29.01
N THR A 43 0.90 -18.11 -29.56
CA THR A 43 1.14 -19.45 -30.09
C THR A 43 1.16 -20.49 -28.96
N PRO A 44 0.52 -21.66 -29.12
CA PRO A 44 0.62 -22.74 -28.14
C PRO A 44 2.08 -23.06 -27.79
N ASP A 45 2.35 -23.37 -26.52
CA ASP A 45 3.67 -23.70 -25.97
C ASP A 45 4.67 -22.54 -25.92
N THR A 46 4.22 -21.30 -26.15
CA THR A 46 5.00 -20.07 -25.94
C THR A 46 4.48 -19.21 -24.79
N GLU A 47 3.66 -19.80 -23.91
CA GLU A 47 3.14 -19.12 -22.72
C GLU A 47 4.28 -18.71 -21.77
N TRP A 48 4.29 -17.45 -21.36
CA TRP A 48 5.15 -16.98 -20.27
C TRP A 48 4.68 -17.52 -18.92
N LEU A 49 3.37 -17.59 -18.72
CA LEU A 49 2.76 -18.15 -17.51
C LEU A 49 1.53 -18.98 -17.85
N LYS A 50 1.49 -20.21 -17.34
CA LYS A 50 0.38 -21.14 -17.54
C LYS A 50 -0.22 -21.53 -16.18
N LEU A 51 -1.43 -21.06 -15.92
CA LEU A 51 -2.17 -21.28 -14.67
C LEU A 51 -3.19 -22.42 -14.78
N THR A 52 -3.18 -23.18 -15.88
CA THR A 52 -4.08 -24.32 -16.11
C THR A 52 -3.32 -25.61 -16.46
N ARG A 53 -3.91 -26.75 -16.11
CA ARG A 53 -3.45 -28.07 -16.52
C ARG A 53 -4.04 -28.54 -17.86
N ARG A 54 -5.05 -27.83 -18.39
CA ARG A 54 -5.68 -28.19 -19.67
C ARG A 54 -4.64 -28.13 -20.80
N LYS A 55 -4.70 -29.10 -21.71
CA LYS A 55 -3.89 -29.13 -22.93
C LYS A 55 -4.70 -28.57 -24.10
N ILE A 56 -4.04 -27.84 -24.99
CA ILE A 56 -4.66 -27.41 -26.24
C ILE A 56 -4.75 -28.64 -27.14
N PRO A 57 -5.91 -28.97 -27.72
CA PRO A 57 -6.04 -30.09 -28.64
C PRO A 57 -5.08 -29.93 -29.82
N SER A 58 -4.32 -30.98 -30.13
CA SER A 58 -3.37 -30.98 -31.27
C SER A 58 -4.06 -31.15 -32.63
N SER A 59 -5.35 -31.51 -32.64
CA SER A 59 -6.14 -31.71 -33.85
C SER A 59 -7.54 -31.10 -33.69
N GLY A 60 -8.05 -30.55 -34.78
CA GLY A 60 -9.37 -29.90 -34.85
C GLY A 60 -9.37 -28.43 -34.41
N PRO A 61 -10.41 -27.68 -34.80
CA PRO A 61 -10.61 -26.33 -34.32
C PRO A 61 -10.95 -26.36 -32.82
N TRP A 62 -10.31 -25.48 -32.05
CA TRP A 62 -10.62 -25.25 -30.64
C TRP A 62 -11.01 -23.80 -30.43
N THR A 63 -11.76 -23.54 -29.37
CA THR A 63 -12.21 -22.20 -29.02
C THR A 63 -11.69 -21.79 -27.65
N ALA A 64 -11.51 -20.49 -27.42
CA ALA A 64 -11.07 -19.96 -26.12
C ALA A 64 -12.04 -20.38 -24.99
N LEU A 65 -13.33 -20.48 -25.28
CA LEU A 65 -14.37 -20.92 -24.34
C LEU A 65 -14.08 -22.32 -23.75
N GLN A 66 -13.47 -23.22 -24.53
CA GLN A 66 -13.12 -24.57 -24.05
C GLN A 66 -11.94 -24.57 -23.08
N GLN A 67 -11.19 -23.46 -23.02
CA GLN A 67 -10.05 -23.28 -22.11
C GLN A 67 -10.43 -22.56 -20.81
N GLU A 68 -11.70 -22.15 -20.65
CA GLU A 68 -12.19 -21.52 -19.41
C GLU A 68 -12.12 -22.51 -18.24
N GLU A 69 -11.61 -22.03 -17.11
CA GLU A 69 -11.53 -22.77 -15.86
C GLU A 69 -12.52 -22.19 -14.84
N GLU A 70 -13.05 -23.06 -13.99
CA GLU A 70 -14.04 -22.64 -13.00
C GLU A 70 -13.38 -21.97 -11.80
N VAL A 71 -13.87 -20.79 -11.41
CA VAL A 71 -13.48 -20.12 -10.17
C VAL A 71 -14.37 -20.63 -9.05
N THR A 72 -13.77 -20.96 -7.91
CA THR A 72 -14.53 -21.38 -6.72
C THR A 72 -15.55 -20.31 -6.31
N GLY A 73 -16.77 -20.72 -5.96
CA GLY A 73 -17.90 -19.81 -5.74
C GLY A 73 -17.69 -18.70 -4.70
N TRP A 74 -16.81 -18.90 -3.71
CA TRP A 74 -16.48 -17.85 -2.72
C TRP A 74 -15.64 -16.71 -3.32
N LEU A 75 -14.82 -17.03 -4.33
CA LEU A 75 -13.95 -16.08 -5.02
C LEU A 75 -14.66 -15.47 -6.23
N ALA A 76 -15.50 -16.26 -6.90
CA ALA A 76 -16.36 -15.80 -7.98
C ALA A 76 -17.36 -14.73 -7.49
N GLN A 77 -17.70 -13.79 -8.37
CA GLN A 77 -18.74 -12.80 -8.16
C GLN A 77 -20.10 -13.36 -8.57
N PRO A 78 -21.22 -12.69 -8.22
CA PRO A 78 -22.54 -13.10 -8.66
C PRO A 78 -22.58 -13.31 -10.17
N GLY A 79 -23.01 -14.51 -10.58
CA GLY A 79 -23.10 -14.97 -11.96
C GLY A 79 -21.91 -15.80 -12.48
N GLY A 80 -20.99 -16.21 -11.60
CA GLY A 80 -20.14 -17.39 -11.80
C GLY A 80 -19.09 -17.29 -12.92
N ASN A 81 -18.87 -18.40 -13.62
CA ASN A 81 -17.83 -18.53 -14.66
C ASN A 81 -18.30 -17.94 -16.00
N ASN A 82 -18.57 -16.65 -16.01
CA ASN A 82 -18.95 -15.93 -17.22
C ASN A 82 -17.98 -14.77 -17.45
N LEU A 83 -17.14 -14.91 -18.49
CA LEU A 83 -16.16 -13.89 -18.86
C LEU A 83 -16.80 -12.52 -19.09
N GLY A 84 -17.95 -12.47 -19.78
CA GLY A 84 -18.66 -11.22 -20.05
C GLY A 84 -19.08 -10.49 -18.78
N LEU A 85 -19.63 -11.25 -17.82
CA LEU A 85 -20.07 -10.70 -16.56
C LEU A 85 -18.90 -10.31 -15.64
N GLY A 86 -17.83 -11.12 -15.61
CA GLY A 86 -16.60 -10.79 -14.88
C GLY A 86 -15.98 -9.47 -15.35
N ARG A 87 -15.96 -9.21 -16.66
CA ARG A 87 -15.56 -7.90 -17.21
C ARG A 87 -16.49 -6.78 -16.78
N HIS A 88 -17.80 -7.00 -16.81
CA HIS A 88 -18.76 -5.99 -16.38
C HIS A 88 -18.53 -5.59 -14.92
N TRP A 89 -18.37 -6.57 -14.03
CA TRP A 89 -18.02 -6.31 -12.63
C TRP A 89 -16.67 -5.61 -12.48
N HIS A 90 -15.65 -6.00 -13.25
CA HIS A 90 -14.35 -5.34 -13.21
C HIS A 90 -14.46 -3.86 -13.58
N PHE A 91 -15.08 -3.53 -14.71
CA PHE A 91 -15.22 -2.13 -15.15
C PHE A 91 -16.13 -1.31 -14.24
N PHE A 92 -17.21 -1.91 -13.73
CA PHE A 92 -18.06 -1.30 -12.72
C PHE A 92 -17.23 -0.91 -11.48
N GLY A 93 -16.51 -1.86 -10.89
CA GLY A 93 -15.65 -1.62 -9.73
C GLY A 93 -14.55 -0.60 -10.00
N ALA A 94 -13.94 -0.65 -11.19
CA ALA A 94 -12.87 0.25 -11.60
C ALA A 94 -13.36 1.70 -11.68
N ALA A 95 -14.56 1.93 -12.22
CA ALA A 95 -15.14 3.27 -12.32
C ALA A 95 -15.33 3.90 -10.92
N PHE A 96 -15.88 3.16 -9.97
CA PHE A 96 -16.05 3.66 -8.59
C PHE A 96 -14.72 3.82 -7.85
N TRP A 97 -13.76 2.93 -8.08
CA TRP A 97 -12.42 3.05 -7.51
C TRP A 97 -11.71 4.32 -8.02
N ILE A 98 -11.79 4.60 -9.32
CA ILE A 98 -11.25 5.83 -9.92
C ILE A 98 -11.96 7.06 -9.35
N LEU A 99 -13.29 7.04 -9.26
CA LEU A 99 -14.07 8.14 -8.69
C LEU A 99 -13.67 8.42 -7.23
N ASN A 100 -13.49 7.38 -6.42
CA ASN A 100 -12.98 7.50 -5.05
C ASN A 100 -11.56 8.09 -5.03
N GLY A 101 -10.68 7.65 -5.94
CA GLY A 101 -9.32 8.19 -6.10
C GLY A 101 -9.31 9.67 -6.47
N VAL A 102 -10.13 10.09 -7.44
CA VAL A 102 -10.26 11.50 -7.83
C VAL A 102 -10.80 12.34 -6.67
N THR A 103 -11.82 11.84 -5.97
CA THR A 103 -12.38 12.51 -4.79
C THR A 103 -11.34 12.65 -3.68
N TYR A 104 -10.57 11.58 -3.43
CA TYR A 104 -9.47 11.58 -2.47
C TYR A 104 -8.41 12.62 -2.83
N LEU A 105 -7.97 12.67 -4.09
CA LEU A 105 -7.01 13.67 -4.55
C LEU A 105 -7.54 15.10 -4.39
N GLY A 106 -8.80 15.34 -4.78
CA GLY A 106 -9.45 16.65 -4.61
C GLY A 106 -9.52 17.09 -3.14
N LEU A 107 -9.93 16.21 -2.25
CA LEU A 107 -9.97 16.47 -0.80
C LEU A 107 -8.57 16.67 -0.22
N LEU A 108 -7.58 15.90 -0.68
CA LEU A 108 -6.20 15.98 -0.23
C LEU A 108 -5.60 17.37 -0.50
N PHE A 109 -5.88 17.95 -1.67
CA PHE A 109 -5.43 19.29 -2.03
C PHE A 109 -6.22 20.39 -1.33
N THR A 110 -7.55 20.31 -1.31
CA THR A 110 -8.41 21.35 -0.71
C THR A 110 -8.28 21.45 0.80
N THR A 111 -8.04 20.33 1.49
CA THR A 111 -7.88 20.30 2.96
C THR A 111 -6.42 20.48 3.42
N GLY A 112 -5.49 20.68 2.49
CA GLY A 112 -4.06 20.83 2.78
C GLY A 112 -3.38 19.59 3.36
N GLN A 113 -4.07 18.44 3.35
CA GLN A 113 -3.58 17.18 3.89
C GLN A 113 -2.42 16.59 3.07
N TRP A 114 -2.27 17.01 1.80
CA TRP A 114 -1.11 16.66 0.95
C TRP A 114 0.23 17.04 1.58
N ARG A 115 0.28 18.09 2.41
CA ARG A 115 1.51 18.52 3.12
C ARG A 115 2.02 17.48 4.12
N ARG A 116 1.17 16.51 4.49
CA ARG A 116 1.58 15.38 5.32
C ARG A 116 2.27 14.30 4.51
N LEU A 117 2.17 14.32 3.18
CA LEU A 117 2.76 13.29 2.33
C LEU A 117 4.19 13.60 1.92
N VAL A 118 4.56 14.88 1.76
CA VAL A 118 5.89 15.24 1.27
C VAL A 118 6.92 15.15 2.40
N PRO A 119 8.01 14.38 2.26
CA PRO A 119 9.11 14.38 3.22
C PRO A 119 9.77 15.76 3.28
N THR A 120 10.00 16.27 4.49
CA THR A 120 10.63 17.58 4.70
C THR A 120 12.15 17.51 4.82
N SER A 121 12.72 16.31 4.99
CA SER A 121 14.16 16.09 5.11
C SER A 121 14.60 14.80 4.41
N TRP A 122 15.85 14.79 3.95
CA TRP A 122 16.49 13.61 3.35
C TRP A 122 17.02 12.60 4.39
N SER A 123 16.97 12.93 5.68
CA SER A 123 17.38 12.02 6.77
C SER A 123 16.47 10.80 6.92
N ILE A 124 15.24 10.87 6.39
CA ILE A 124 14.27 9.77 6.46
C ILE A 124 14.76 8.46 5.83
N PHE A 125 15.62 8.53 4.80
CA PHE A 125 16.14 7.35 4.10
C PHE A 125 17.13 6.53 4.95
N PRO A 126 18.22 7.10 5.49
CA PRO A 126 19.10 6.37 6.38
C PRO A 126 18.37 5.89 7.66
N ASP A 127 17.47 6.69 8.22
CA ASP A 127 16.70 6.31 9.42
C ASP A 127 15.75 5.12 9.16
N ALA A 128 15.12 5.10 7.98
CA ALA A 128 14.30 3.97 7.55
C ALA A 128 15.12 2.70 7.31
N TRP A 129 16.35 2.82 6.81
CA TRP A 129 17.26 1.68 6.67
C TRP A 129 17.62 1.08 8.03
N HIS A 130 17.99 1.92 9.01
CA HIS A 130 18.25 1.46 10.38
C HIS A 130 17.03 0.79 11.01
N THR A 131 15.83 1.35 10.79
CA THR A 131 14.56 0.77 11.24
C THR A 131 14.29 -0.59 10.58
N LEU A 132 14.52 -0.71 9.27
CA LEU A 132 14.38 -1.97 8.53
C LEU A 132 15.31 -3.05 9.07
N VAL A 133 16.60 -2.73 9.23
CA VAL A 133 17.59 -3.66 9.80
C VAL A 133 17.18 -4.08 11.21
N THR A 134 16.67 -3.16 12.03
CA THR A 134 16.17 -3.48 13.39
C THR A 134 15.00 -4.47 13.36
N TYR A 135 14.04 -4.31 12.45
CA TYR A 135 12.97 -5.30 12.30
C TYR A 135 13.47 -6.65 11.77
N LEU A 136 14.44 -6.64 10.85
CA LEU A 136 15.04 -7.88 10.34
C LEU A 136 15.84 -8.63 11.41
N THR A 137 16.40 -7.92 12.40
CA THR A 137 17.04 -8.53 13.58
C THR A 137 16.04 -8.85 14.70
N LEU A 138 14.74 -8.77 14.43
CA LEU A 138 13.64 -8.99 15.38
C LEU A 138 13.67 -8.06 16.59
N GLY A 139 14.41 -6.95 16.50
CA GLY A 139 14.39 -5.87 17.47
C GLY A 139 13.15 -4.99 17.29
N LYS A 140 12.70 -4.39 18.39
CA LYS A 140 11.67 -3.34 18.34
C LYS A 140 12.36 -1.97 18.30
N PRO A 141 12.13 -1.14 17.27
CA PRO A 141 12.64 0.23 17.26
C PRO A 141 12.14 0.99 18.51
N PRO A 142 12.92 1.93 19.06
CA PRO A 142 12.45 2.76 20.16
C PRO A 142 11.21 3.54 19.70
N ALA A 143 10.10 3.38 20.43
CA ALA A 143 8.87 4.10 20.13
C ALA A 143 9.15 5.60 20.27
N SER A 144 9.03 6.35 19.18
CA SER A 144 9.22 7.80 19.27
C SER A 144 8.08 8.42 20.08
N ALA A 145 8.41 9.20 21.10
CA ALA A 145 7.40 9.83 21.96
C ALA A 145 6.52 10.87 21.22
N PHE A 146 6.98 11.31 20.05
CA PHE A 146 6.38 12.41 19.28
C PHE A 146 5.83 12.00 17.91
N HIS A 147 6.19 10.82 17.38
CA HIS A 147 5.65 10.31 16.11
C HIS A 147 5.01 8.91 16.27
N PRO A 148 3.75 8.75 15.84
CA PRO A 148 3.06 7.47 15.91
C PRO A 148 3.57 6.42 14.89
N PHE A 149 4.47 6.80 13.97
CA PHE A 149 4.96 5.93 12.91
C PHE A 149 6.49 5.97 12.83
N ASP A 150 7.11 4.79 12.64
CA ASP A 150 8.55 4.66 12.45
C ASP A 150 8.99 5.15 11.05
N PRO A 151 10.24 5.57 10.84
CA PRO A 151 10.73 6.07 9.55
C PRO A 151 10.49 5.12 8.36
N LEU A 152 10.56 3.80 8.59
CA LEU A 152 10.23 2.79 7.58
C LEU A 152 8.74 2.82 7.18
N GLN A 153 7.84 2.97 8.16
CA GLN A 153 6.41 3.11 7.91
C GLN A 153 6.11 4.44 7.21
N GLN A 154 6.87 5.47 7.53
CA GLN A 154 6.76 6.77 6.87
C GLN A 154 7.23 6.74 5.43
N LEU A 155 8.21 5.93 5.04
CA LEU A 155 8.56 5.74 3.63
C LEU A 155 7.54 4.88 2.89
N SER A 156 7.04 3.81 3.51
CA SER A 156 6.05 2.94 2.88
C SER A 156 4.69 3.63 2.70
N VAL A 157 4.32 4.51 3.64
CA VAL A 157 3.06 5.27 3.63
C VAL A 157 3.25 6.73 3.19
N ASN A 158 4.48 7.15 2.89
CA ASN A 158 4.90 8.52 2.59
C ASN A 158 4.22 9.53 3.54
N ARG A 159 4.55 9.54 4.83
CA ARG A 159 3.91 10.40 5.83
C ARG A 159 4.93 11.09 6.75
N ARG A 160 4.80 12.41 6.88
CA ARG A 160 5.62 13.31 7.71
C ARG A 160 5.94 12.74 9.10
N GLY A 161 7.19 12.35 9.30
CA GLY A 161 7.87 12.39 10.59
C GLY A 161 8.76 13.62 10.62
N ASP A 162 8.60 14.43 11.65
CA ASP A 162 9.51 15.53 11.92
C ASP A 162 10.80 14.96 12.54
N ALA A 163 11.58 14.21 11.74
CA ALA A 163 12.88 13.62 12.09
C ALA A 163 14.00 14.66 12.30
N GLY A 164 13.62 15.84 12.80
CA GLY A 164 14.51 16.97 13.06
C GLY A 164 14.28 17.67 14.39
N LEU A 165 13.34 17.20 15.23
CA LEU A 165 13.07 17.78 16.56
C LEU A 165 13.75 17.02 17.71
N ASP A 166 14.17 15.79 17.46
CA ASP A 166 14.97 14.92 18.33
C ASP A 166 16.33 15.53 18.68
N ARG A 167 17.06 16.14 17.73
CA ARG A 167 18.33 16.83 18.06
C ARG A 167 18.16 18.06 18.95
N GLN A 168 16.99 18.70 18.93
CA GLN A 168 16.77 19.95 19.66
C GLN A 168 16.37 19.70 21.13
N GLY A 169 15.70 18.57 21.40
CA GLY A 169 15.36 18.12 22.75
C GLY A 169 16.59 17.69 23.57
N ASP A 170 17.50 16.94 22.97
CA ASP A 170 18.73 16.48 23.64
C ASP A 170 19.69 17.62 23.97
N ALA A 171 19.78 18.62 23.09
CA ALA A 171 20.55 19.85 23.34
C ALA A 171 19.93 20.71 24.48
N GLY A 172 18.61 20.66 24.64
CA GLY A 172 17.90 21.33 25.73
C GLY A 172 18.13 20.65 27.09
N LEU A 173 18.09 19.31 27.12
CA LEU A 173 18.34 18.53 28.34
C LEU A 173 19.79 18.64 28.83
N GLN A 174 20.77 18.67 27.92
CA GLN A 174 22.17 18.95 28.30
C GLN A 174 22.36 20.37 28.85
N LYS A 175 21.69 21.38 28.28
CA LYS A 175 21.76 22.76 28.80
C LYS A 175 21.13 22.91 30.18
N VAL A 176 20.00 22.25 30.45
CA VAL A 176 19.34 22.28 31.76
C VAL A 176 20.20 21.56 32.82
N SER A 177 20.79 20.41 32.48
CA SER A 177 21.70 19.69 33.38
C SER A 177 23.00 20.47 33.66
N GLY A 178 23.52 21.21 32.68
CA GLY A 178 24.71 22.05 32.84
C GLY A 178 24.46 23.35 33.63
N GLY A 179 23.23 23.87 33.61
CA GLY A 179 22.83 25.06 34.37
C GLY A 179 22.64 24.81 35.87
N VAL A 180 22.10 23.64 36.23
CA VAL A 180 21.87 23.25 37.64
C VAL A 180 23.19 23.00 38.38
N ALA A 181 24.22 22.48 37.71
CA ALA A 181 25.52 22.22 38.33
C ALA A 181 26.31 23.50 38.68
N ARG A 182 25.99 24.67 38.11
CA ARG A 182 26.70 25.94 38.36
C ARG A 182 26.10 26.81 39.46
N GLN A 183 24.90 26.51 39.99
CA GLN A 183 24.25 27.33 41.01
C GLN A 183 24.51 26.89 42.47
N GLY A 184 25.26 25.80 42.69
CA GLY A 184 25.50 25.25 44.03
C GLY A 184 26.78 25.70 44.74
N MET A 185 27.57 26.64 44.20
CA MET A 185 28.95 26.87 44.69
C MET A 185 29.32 28.34 44.98
N ALA A 186 28.36 29.16 45.42
CA ALA A 186 28.66 30.54 45.79
C ALA A 186 27.74 31.07 46.91
N THR A 187 27.94 30.61 48.15
CA THR A 187 27.63 31.37 49.38
C THR A 187 28.18 30.63 50.61
N SER A 188 29.31 31.10 51.13
CA SER A 188 29.79 30.87 52.50
C SER A 188 30.90 31.89 52.77
N ILE A 189 30.53 33.03 53.34
CA ILE A 189 31.41 33.88 54.15
C ILE A 189 30.92 33.73 55.58
#